data_AF-A0A0R1UWB8-F1
#
_entry.id   AF-A0A0R1UWB8-F1
#
_cell.length_a   1.000
_cell.length_b   1.000
_cell.length_c   1.000
_cell.angle_alpha   90.00
_cell.angle_beta   90.00
_cell.angle_gamma   90.00
#
_symmetry.space_group_name_H-M   'P 1'
#
loop_
_entity.id
_entity.type
_entity.pdbx_description
1 polymer ?
#
loop_
_entity_poly.entity_id
_entity_poly.type
_entity_poly.pdbx_seq_one_letter_code
_entity_poly.pdbx_strand_id
1 'polypeptide(L)'
;MTSKQRWAGLSILLYVAFVLVAIFTGIIDPKQVGLEWTIFWYFTAAGLCYYFYFKNVSYREVVYYAKKLGYHKDDLVSMVSKLKETQDVPDPDHPHFFSPFAKVPLSVVNQLTDQLEIQAKEHDIPRYR
;
A
#
# COMPACT_ATOMS: atom_id res chain seq x y z
N MET A 1 -15.98 9.79 -4.69
CA MET A 1 -14.93 8.78 -4.93
C MET A 1 -14.54 8.14 -3.61
N THR A 2 -14.53 6.82 -3.54
CA THR A 2 -14.03 6.11 -2.35
C THR A 2 -12.52 6.30 -2.20
N SER A 3 -12.00 6.01 -1.01
CA SER A 3 -10.56 6.02 -0.74
C SER A 3 -9.82 5.15 -1.78
N LYS A 4 -10.33 3.93 -2.03
CA LYS A 4 -9.83 2.97 -3.03
C LYS A 4 -9.77 3.59 -4.43
N GLN A 5 -10.84 4.25 -4.88
CA GLN A 5 -10.88 4.88 -6.22
C GLN A 5 -9.85 6.01 -6.38
N ARG A 6 -9.62 6.82 -5.33
CA ARG A 6 -8.63 7.92 -5.38
C ARG A 6 -7.21 7.37 -5.57
N TRP A 7 -6.89 6.29 -4.87
CA TRP A 7 -5.57 5.67 -4.95
C TRP A 7 -5.35 4.87 -6.22
N ALA A 8 -6.39 4.20 -6.72
CA ALA A 8 -6.35 3.59 -8.04
C ALA A 8 -6.08 4.65 -9.12
N GLY A 9 -6.78 5.79 -9.05
CA GLY A 9 -6.55 6.92 -9.96
C GLY A 9 -5.12 7.47 -9.89
N LEU A 10 -4.57 7.65 -8.68
CA LEU A 10 -3.19 8.12 -8.51
C LEU A 10 -2.17 7.12 -9.06
N SER A 11 -2.37 5.82 -8.82
CA SER A 11 -1.52 4.75 -9.36
C SER A 11 -1.52 4.74 -10.89
N ILE A 12 -2.70 4.89 -11.51
CA ILE A 12 -2.83 4.98 -12.96
C ILE A 12 -2.11 6.22 -13.49
N LEU A 13 -2.31 7.38 -12.84
CA LEU A 13 -1.67 8.63 -13.24
C LEU A 13 -0.14 8.53 -13.18
N LEU A 14 0.41 7.92 -12.11
CA LEU A 14 1.85 7.66 -11.99
C LEU A 14 2.36 6.74 -13.10
N TYR A 15 1.63 5.68 -13.44
CA TYR A 15 2.01 4.80 -14.53
C TYR A 15 2.01 5.53 -15.88
N VAL A 16 0.96 6.31 -16.17
CA VAL A 16 0.90 7.14 -17.40
C VAL A 16 2.07 8.13 -17.45
N ALA A 17 2.40 8.78 -16.34
CA ALA A 17 3.55 9.68 -16.26
C ALA A 17 4.86 8.94 -16.55
N PHE A 18 5.06 7.73 -16.01
CA PHE A 18 6.20 6.88 -16.34
C PHE A 18 6.27 6.56 -17.85
N VAL A 19 5.15 6.18 -18.47
CA VAL A 19 5.11 5.89 -19.92
C VAL A 19 5.50 7.11 -20.74
N LEU A 20 4.98 8.29 -20.40
CA LEU A 20 5.33 9.53 -21.09
C LEU A 20 6.84 9.83 -20.96
N VAL A 21 7.39 9.75 -19.74
CA VAL A 21 8.82 9.97 -19.51
C VAL A 21 9.66 8.96 -20.29
N ALA A 22 9.29 7.69 -20.28
CA ALA A 22 9.97 6.63 -21.01
C ALA A 22 10.02 6.91 -22.52
N ILE A 23 8.91 7.37 -23.10
CA ILE A 23 8.82 7.71 -24.52
C ILE A 23 9.66 8.97 -24.85
N PHE A 24 9.51 10.04 -24.07
CA PHE A 24 10.19 11.31 -24.35
C PHE A 24 11.70 11.28 -24.11
N THR A 25 12.16 10.49 -23.14
CA THR A 25 13.59 10.36 -22.83
C THR A 25 14.27 9.24 -23.61
N GLY A 26 13.49 8.26 -24.13
CA GLY A 26 14.02 7.09 -24.81
C GLY A 26 14.84 6.15 -23.91
N ILE A 27 14.80 6.33 -22.58
CA ILE A 27 15.64 5.58 -21.63
C ILE A 27 15.39 4.07 -21.65
N ILE A 28 14.20 3.65 -22.11
CA ILE A 28 13.81 2.25 -22.32
C ILE A 28 13.38 2.00 -23.77
N ASP A 29 13.96 2.70 -24.74
CA ASP A 29 13.71 2.42 -26.16
C ASP A 29 14.20 1.01 -26.53
N PRO A 30 13.38 0.16 -27.18
CA PRO A 30 13.79 -1.17 -27.66
C PRO A 30 15.08 -1.16 -28.48
N LYS A 31 15.39 -0.06 -29.17
CA LYS A 31 16.63 0.09 -29.95
C LYS A 31 17.88 0.19 -29.08
N GLN A 32 17.75 0.70 -27.85
CA GLN A 32 18.88 0.91 -26.94
C GLN A 32 19.08 -0.27 -25.99
N VAL A 33 18.00 -0.77 -25.40
CA VAL A 33 18.05 -1.79 -24.33
C VAL A 33 17.48 -3.15 -24.75
N GLY A 34 16.89 -3.25 -25.94
CA GLY A 34 16.22 -4.45 -26.42
C GLY A 34 14.73 -4.50 -26.06
N LEU A 35 13.95 -5.22 -26.88
CA LEU A 35 12.51 -5.34 -26.71
C LEU A 35 12.13 -6.04 -25.38
N GLU A 36 12.86 -7.09 -25.01
CA GLU A 36 12.62 -7.85 -23.77
C GLU A 36 12.75 -6.97 -22.53
N TRP A 37 13.83 -6.16 -22.45
CA TRP A 37 14.04 -5.23 -21.35
C TRP A 37 13.04 -4.08 -21.33
N THR A 38 12.64 -3.59 -22.50
CA THR A 38 11.59 -2.57 -22.60
C THR A 38 10.29 -3.09 -22.00
N ILE A 39 9.86 -4.28 -22.44
CA ILE A 39 8.65 -4.95 -21.93
C ILE A 39 8.78 -5.17 -20.42
N PHE A 40 9.90 -5.72 -19.95
CA PHE A 40 10.17 -5.95 -18.53
C PHE A 40 9.97 -4.69 -17.68
N TRP A 41 10.50 -3.54 -18.11
CA TRP A 41 10.37 -2.29 -17.35
C TRP A 41 8.94 -1.76 -17.31
N TYR A 42 8.18 -1.87 -18.40
CA TYR A 42 6.75 -1.52 -18.39
C TYR A 42 5.95 -2.40 -17.42
N PHE A 43 6.16 -3.72 -17.45
CA PHE A 43 5.50 -4.64 -16.52
C PHE A 43 5.92 -4.40 -15.07
N THR A 44 7.21 -4.11 -14.84
CA THR A 44 7.74 -3.80 -13.51
C THR A 44 7.12 -2.52 -12.96
N ALA A 45 7.04 -1.46 -13.77
CA ALA A 45 6.43 -0.20 -13.37
C ALA A 45 4.93 -0.37 -13.06
N ALA A 46 4.20 -1.11 -13.90
CA ALA A 46 2.79 -1.43 -13.64
C ALA A 46 2.61 -2.23 -12.34
N GLY A 47 3.45 -3.25 -12.12
CA GLY A 47 3.47 -4.05 -10.90
C GLY A 47 3.77 -3.23 -9.65
N LEU A 48 4.76 -2.32 -9.71
CA LEU A 48 5.09 -1.42 -8.62
C LEU A 48 3.93 -0.45 -8.31
N CYS A 49 3.30 0.13 -9.33
CA CYS A 49 2.15 1.00 -9.15
C CYS A 49 0.99 0.25 -8.46
N TYR A 50 0.67 -0.96 -8.93
CA TYR A 50 -0.33 -1.83 -8.30
C TYR A 50 0.04 -2.20 -6.86
N TYR A 51 1.30 -2.56 -6.60
CA TYR A 51 1.81 -2.88 -5.27
C TYR A 51 1.63 -1.71 -4.30
N PHE A 52 1.98 -0.49 -4.74
CA PHE A 52 1.84 0.72 -3.93
C PHE A 52 0.38 1.08 -3.67
N TYR A 53 -0.49 0.90 -4.66
CA TYR A 53 -1.94 1.02 -4.48
C TYR A 53 -2.43 0.06 -3.40
N PHE A 54 -2.13 -1.24 -3.53
CA PHE A 54 -2.58 -2.27 -2.62
C PHE A 54 -2.09 -2.02 -1.20
N LYS A 55 -0.79 -1.80 -1.02
CA LYS A 55 -0.15 -1.56 0.28
C LYS A 55 -0.82 -0.42 1.04
N ASN A 56 -1.14 0.66 0.34
CA ASN A 56 -1.73 1.84 0.95
C ASN A 56 -3.24 1.69 1.22
N VAL A 57 -3.97 0.93 0.41
CA VAL A 57 -5.36 0.56 0.71
C VAL A 57 -5.40 -0.29 1.99
N SER A 58 -4.58 -1.34 2.07
CA SER A 58 -4.52 -2.22 3.25
C SER A 58 -4.07 -1.48 4.50
N TYR A 59 -3.10 -0.56 4.41
CA TYR A 59 -2.69 0.28 5.55
C TYR A 59 -3.86 1.09 6.12
N ARG A 60 -4.66 1.70 5.23
CA ARG A 60 -5.80 2.52 5.65
C ARG A 60 -6.94 1.69 6.21
N GLU A 61 -7.09 0.46 5.72
CA GLU A 61 -8.02 -0.51 6.28
C GLU A 61 -7.66 -0.86 7.73
N VAL A 62 -6.37 -1.14 8.01
CA VAL A 62 -5.88 -1.37 9.38
C VAL A 62 -6.17 -0.16 10.27
N VAL A 63 -5.79 1.05 9.83
CA VAL A 63 -6.06 2.30 10.58
C VAL A 63 -7.56 2.49 10.84
N TYR A 64 -8.40 2.18 9.84
CA TYR A 64 -9.85 2.32 9.97
C TYR A 64 -10.43 1.37 11.02
N TYR A 65 -10.09 0.08 10.97
CA TYR A 65 -10.60 -0.89 11.95
C TYR A 65 -10.00 -0.64 13.34
N ALA A 66 -8.70 -0.36 13.44
CA ALA A 66 -8.06 -0.02 14.70
C ALA A 66 -8.75 1.16 15.38
N LYS A 67 -9.02 2.24 14.64
CA LYS A 67 -9.73 3.42 15.17
C LYS A 67 -11.17 3.13 15.59
N LYS A 68 -11.86 2.21 14.89
CA LYS A 68 -13.24 1.81 15.24
C LYS A 68 -13.29 0.89 16.46
N LEU A 69 -12.27 0.07 16.65
CA LEU A 69 -12.10 -0.82 17.80
C LEU A 69 -11.46 -0.10 19.01
N GLY A 70 -10.99 1.13 18.83
CA GLY A 70 -10.35 1.92 19.89
C GLY A 70 -8.90 1.53 20.16
N TYR A 71 -8.24 0.87 19.20
CA TYR A 71 -6.83 0.50 19.32
C TYR A 71 -5.90 1.66 18.97
N HIS A 72 -4.82 1.73 19.74
CA HIS A 72 -3.71 2.64 19.55
C HIS A 72 -2.50 1.93 18.94
N LYS A 73 -1.44 2.69 18.65
CA LYS A 73 -0.21 2.14 18.06
C LYS A 73 0.38 0.98 18.87
N ASP A 74 0.44 1.12 20.20
CA ASP A 74 1.04 0.11 21.07
C ASP A 74 0.24 -1.21 21.08
N ASP A 75 -1.08 -1.12 20.97
CA ASP A 75 -1.94 -2.30 20.82
C ASP A 75 -1.63 -3.05 19.53
N LEU A 76 -1.45 -2.31 18.41
CA LEU A 76 -1.10 -2.90 17.13
C LEU A 76 0.31 -3.50 17.11
N VAL A 77 1.26 -2.94 17.86
CA VAL A 77 2.59 -3.55 18.06
C VAL A 77 2.45 -4.92 18.72
N SER A 78 1.62 -5.02 19.76
CA SER A 78 1.41 -6.26 20.51
C SER A 78 0.76 -7.39 19.68
N MET A 79 -0.03 -7.03 18.66
CA MET A 79 -0.69 -7.98 17.74
C MET A 79 0.25 -8.60 16.70
N VAL A 80 1.46 -8.05 16.55
CA VAL A 80 2.45 -8.47 15.56
C VAL A 80 3.56 -9.30 16.20
N SER A 81 3.51 -10.61 15.97
CA SER A 81 4.43 -11.59 16.59
C SER A 81 5.90 -11.53 16.12
N LYS A 82 6.22 -10.83 15.03
CA LYS A 82 7.57 -10.77 14.43
C LYS A 82 7.92 -9.40 13.88
N LEU A 83 7.66 -8.34 14.66
CA LEU A 83 8.08 -6.99 14.28
C LEU A 83 9.60 -6.86 14.47
N LYS A 84 10.34 -6.55 13.40
CA LYS A 84 11.76 -6.20 13.52
C LYS A 84 11.89 -4.80 14.13
N GLU A 85 13.02 -4.53 14.80
CA GLU A 85 13.30 -3.20 15.39
C GLU A 85 13.29 -2.04 14.37
N THR A 86 13.56 -2.34 13.09
CA THR A 86 13.53 -1.36 11.99
C THR A 86 12.15 -1.17 11.37
N GLN A 87 11.17 -1.98 11.76
CA GLN A 87 9.81 -2.00 11.20
C GLN A 87 8.86 -1.28 12.15
N ASP A 88 7.90 -0.60 11.55
CA ASP A 88 6.86 0.11 12.29
C ASP A 88 5.48 -0.51 12.00
N VAL A 89 4.52 -0.22 12.85
CA VAL A 89 3.10 -0.57 12.64
C VAL A 89 2.31 0.66 12.18
N PRO A 90 1.14 0.48 11.56
CA PRO A 90 0.23 1.59 11.29
C PRO A 90 -0.13 2.33 12.57
N ASP A 91 -0.10 3.65 12.52
CA ASP A 91 -0.52 4.52 13.63
C ASP A 91 -1.95 5.03 13.38
N PRO A 92 -2.95 4.62 14.19
CA PRO A 92 -4.34 5.06 14.05
C PRO A 92 -4.55 6.52 14.47
N ASP A 93 -3.75 7.02 15.40
CA ASP A 93 -3.85 8.36 15.99
C ASP A 93 -3.18 9.40 15.08
N HIS A 94 -2.06 9.01 14.46
CA HIS A 94 -1.31 9.83 13.51
C HIS A 94 -1.12 9.12 12.17
N PRO A 95 -2.19 8.96 11.36
CA PRO A 95 -2.10 8.28 10.07
C PRO A 95 -1.39 9.15 9.04
N HIS A 96 -0.05 9.06 9.01
CA HIS A 96 0.76 9.74 8.02
C HIS A 96 0.50 9.20 6.61
N PHE A 97 0.55 10.08 5.62
CA PHE A 97 0.29 9.71 4.23
C PHE A 97 1.39 8.83 3.62
N PHE A 98 2.63 8.98 4.10
CA PHE A 98 3.82 8.30 3.56
C PHE A 98 4.34 7.13 4.41
N SER A 99 3.81 6.92 5.62
CA SER A 99 4.18 5.80 6.49
C SER A 99 4.00 4.40 5.87
N PRO A 100 3.00 4.13 5.00
CA PRO A 100 2.90 2.85 4.33
C PRO A 100 4.09 2.57 3.42
N PHE A 101 4.77 3.60 2.89
CA PHE A 101 5.82 3.41 1.89
C PHE A 101 7.20 3.21 2.53
N ALA A 102 7.48 3.87 3.65
CA ALA A 102 8.82 3.92 4.22
C ALA A 102 9.07 2.95 5.38
N LYS A 103 8.09 2.73 6.27
CA LYS A 103 8.35 2.10 7.59
C LYS A 103 7.52 0.86 7.87
N VAL A 104 6.30 0.80 7.31
CA VAL A 104 5.40 -0.33 7.57
C VAL A 104 5.54 -1.36 6.44
N PRO A 105 5.97 -2.60 6.74
CA PRO A 105 6.07 -3.66 5.75
C PRO A 105 4.69 -4.26 5.44
N LEU A 106 4.52 -4.81 4.24
CA LEU A 106 3.24 -5.40 3.83
C LEU A 106 2.83 -6.60 4.72
N SER A 107 3.79 -7.37 5.22
CA SER A 107 3.54 -8.50 6.11
C SER A 107 2.85 -8.08 7.41
N VAL A 108 3.26 -6.94 7.98
CA VAL A 108 2.66 -6.36 9.19
C VAL A 108 1.23 -5.91 8.90
N VAL A 109 1.03 -5.20 7.78
CA VAL A 109 -0.31 -4.75 7.37
C VAL A 109 -1.24 -5.94 7.17
N ASN A 110 -0.83 -6.98 6.45
CA ASN A 110 -1.66 -8.16 6.20
C ASN A 110 -2.03 -8.88 7.50
N GLN A 111 -1.06 -9.12 8.39
CA GLN A 111 -1.30 -9.76 9.68
C GLN A 111 -2.30 -8.96 10.54
N LEU A 112 -2.18 -7.63 10.56
CA LEU A 112 -3.10 -6.76 11.28
C LEU A 112 -4.48 -6.73 10.62
N THR A 113 -4.56 -6.67 9.29
CA THR A 113 -5.84 -6.73 8.58
C THR A 113 -6.59 -8.01 8.90
N ASP A 114 -5.93 -9.17 8.86
CA ASP A 114 -6.57 -10.46 9.12
C ASP A 114 -7.16 -10.53 10.53
N GLN A 115 -6.43 -10.03 11.54
CA GLN A 115 -6.90 -10.01 12.93
C GLN A 115 -8.01 -8.97 13.15
N LEU A 116 -7.81 -7.75 12.66
CA LEU A 116 -8.75 -6.65 12.86
C LEU A 116 -10.05 -6.86 12.08
N GLU A 117 -10.02 -7.51 10.92
CA GLU A 117 -11.24 -7.82 10.17
C GLU A 117 -12.11 -8.85 10.90
N ILE A 118 -11.50 -9.83 11.58
CA ILE A 118 -12.23 -10.81 12.41
C ILE A 118 -12.91 -10.07 13.57
N GLN A 119 -12.15 -9.27 14.33
CA GLN A 119 -12.70 -8.50 15.45
C GLN A 119 -13.75 -7.48 15.00
N ALA A 120 -13.52 -6.82 13.85
CA ALA A 120 -14.49 -5.89 13.28
C ALA A 120 -15.83 -6.58 12.96
N LYS A 121 -15.81 -7.84 12.49
CA LYS A 121 -17.03 -8.62 12.27
C LYS A 121 -17.73 -8.96 13.58
N GLU A 122 -16.98 -9.31 14.62
CA GLU A 122 -17.53 -9.62 15.95
C GLU A 122 -18.19 -8.40 16.62
N HIS A 123 -17.69 -7.19 16.33
CA HIS A 123 -18.20 -5.93 16.85
C HIS A 123 -19.18 -5.19 15.90
N ASP A 124 -19.69 -5.86 14.87
CA ASP A 124 -20.61 -5.29 13.86
C ASP A 124 -20.09 -3.99 13.19
N ILE A 125 -18.76 -3.86 13.03
CA ILE A 125 -18.13 -2.71 12.42
C ILE A 125 -18.27 -2.80 10.89
N PRO A 126 -18.72 -1.72 10.21
CA PRO A 126 -18.87 -1.72 8.76
C PRO A 126 -17.52 -1.92 8.03
N ARG A 127 -17.54 -2.71 6.96
CA ARG A 127 -16.36 -2.95 6.10
C ARG A 127 -15.79 -1.66 5.51
N TYR A 128 -14.47 -1.63 5.37
CA TYR A 128 -13.75 -0.53 4.75
C TYR A 128 -14.07 -0.38 3.24
N ARG A 129 -14.46 0.84 2.81
CA ARG A 129 -14.90 1.16 1.44
C ARG A 129 -14.03 2.20 0.73
#